data_AF-A0AAJ4JM56-F1
#
_entry.id   AF-A0AAJ4JM56-F1
#
_cell.length_a   1.000
_cell.length_b   1.000
_cell.length_c   1.000
_cell.angle_alpha   90.00
_cell.angle_beta   90.00
_cell.angle_gamma   90.00
#
_symmetry.space_group_name_H-M   'P 1'
#
loop_
_entity.id
_entity.type
_entity.pdbx_description
1 polymer ?
#
loop_
_entity_poly.entity_id
_entity_poly.type
_entity_poly.pdbx_seq_one_letter_code
_entity_poly.pdbx_strand_id
1 'polypeptide(L)' 'MAFNNALNRMIKKAKVKRKRITPHGLWHTHATILLNQKTSVITVAKRFGNTPEEVYKTYGLSDDQADKKAATVFSSMISI' A
#
# COMPACT_ATOMS: atom_id res chain seq x y z
N MET A 1 26.22 -3.83 -0.51
CA MET A 1 26.40 -2.66 0.40
C MET A 1 26.12 -1.30 -0.26
N ALA A 2 26.52 -1.04 -1.52
CA ALA A 2 26.37 0.27 -2.16
C ALA A 2 24.93 0.83 -2.23
N PHE A 3 23.94 -0.02 -2.55
CA PHE A 3 22.54 0.41 -2.71
C PHE A 3 21.92 0.97 -1.42
N ASN A 4 22.11 0.28 -0.28
CA ASN A 4 21.58 0.73 1.01
C ASN A 4 22.18 2.08 1.43
N ASN A 5 23.47 2.33 1.11
CA ASN A 5 24.12 3.59 1.41
C ASN A 5 23.54 4.74 0.57
N ALA A 6 23.28 4.50 -0.72
CA ALA A 6 22.61 5.47 -1.58
C ALA A 6 21.19 5.79 -1.08
N LEU A 7 20.41 4.75 -0.74
CA LEU A 7 19.08 4.90 -0.18
C LEU A 7 19.10 5.73 1.12
N ASN A 8 20.01 5.43 2.05
CA ASN A 8 20.15 6.17 3.31
C ASN A 8 20.49 7.66 3.08
N ARG A 9 21.34 7.97 2.09
CA ARG A 9 21.64 9.37 1.71
C ARG A 9 20.39 10.09 1.21
N MET A 10 19.59 9.43 0.37
CA MET A 10 18.34 10.00 -0.14
C MET A 10 17.33 10.25 0.99
N ILE A 11 17.16 9.29 1.90
CA ILE A 11 16.27 9.40 3.07
C ILE A 11 16.68 10.59 3.95
N LYS A 12 17.98 10.74 4.22
CA LYS A 12 18.52 11.86 4.99
C LYS A 12 18.23 13.20 4.31
N LYS A 13 18.42 13.28 2.98
CA LYS A 13 18.09 14.48 2.18
C LYS A 13 16.59 14.79 2.22
N ALA A 14 15.75 13.78 2.17
CA ALA A 14 14.29 13.90 2.23
C ALA A 14 13.74 14.20 3.65
N LYS A 15 14.60 14.27 4.68
CA LYS A 15 14.24 14.57 6.09
C LYS A 15 13.15 13.64 6.66
N VAL A 16 13.08 12.40 6.17
CA VAL A 16 12.10 11.42 6.67
C VAL A 16 12.55 10.89 8.03
N LYS A 17 11.72 11.09 9.06
CA LYS A 17 12.04 10.76 10.47
C LYS A 17 11.84 9.29 10.86
N ARG A 18 11.54 8.38 9.92
CA ARG A 18 11.29 6.96 10.23
C ARG A 18 12.58 6.23 10.65
N LYS A 19 12.45 5.32 11.64
CA LYS A 19 13.56 4.56 12.24
C LYS A 19 14.42 3.80 11.24
N ARG A 20 13.82 3.18 10.21
CA ARG A 20 14.55 2.47 9.15
C ARG A 20 13.64 2.32 7.92
N ILE A 21 14.14 2.74 6.76
CA ILE A 21 13.52 2.45 5.46
C ILE A 21 14.44 1.47 4.75
N THR A 22 13.87 0.37 4.28
CA THR A 22 14.58 -0.67 3.52
C THR A 22 14.01 -0.76 2.12
N PRO A 23 14.74 -1.33 1.15
CA PRO A 23 14.21 -1.59 -0.18
C PRO A 23 12.92 -2.43 -0.14
N HIS A 24 12.86 -3.42 0.76
CA HIS A 24 11.66 -4.21 0.99
C HIS A 24 10.51 -3.37 1.58
N GLY A 25 10.78 -2.44 2.49
CA GLY A 25 9.77 -1.50 2.98
C GLY A 25 9.24 -0.56 1.88
N LEU A 26 10.08 -0.17 0.91
CA LEU A 26 9.64 0.57 -0.27
C LEU A 26 8.75 -0.28 -1.19
N TRP A 27 9.07 -1.57 -1.33
CA TRP A 27 8.24 -2.52 -2.06
C TRP A 27 6.83 -2.63 -1.45
N HIS A 28 6.71 -2.69 -0.13
CA HIS A 28 5.41 -2.61 0.55
C HIS A 28 4.69 -1.28 0.30
N THR A 29 5.44 -0.17 0.35
CA THR A 29 4.87 1.17 0.09
C THR A 29 4.29 1.26 -1.32
N HIS A 30 4.97 0.68 -2.32
CA HIS A 30 4.51 0.62 -3.70
C HIS A 30 3.18 -0.15 -3.83
N ALA A 31 3.07 -1.31 -3.16
CA ALA A 31 1.83 -2.09 -3.17
C ALA A 31 0.67 -1.32 -2.54
N THR A 32 0.87 -0.69 -1.38
CA THR A 32 -0.15 0.12 -0.70
C THR A 32 -0.61 1.30 -1.56
N ILE A 33 0.30 2.00 -2.26
CA ILE A 33 -0.06 3.10 -3.16
C ILE A 33 -0.99 2.61 -4.27
N LEU A 34 -0.66 1.49 -4.92
CA LEU A 34 -1.47 0.95 -6.02
C LEU A 34 -2.86 0.53 -5.55
N LEU A 35 -2.95 -0.13 -4.38
CA LEU A 35 -4.23 -0.53 -3.79
C LEU A 35 -5.09 0.68 -3.41
N ASN A 36 -4.50 1.73 -2.83
CA ASN A 36 -5.20 2.97 -2.50
C ASN A 36 -5.71 3.70 -3.74
N GLN A 37 -5.00 3.59 -4.87
CA GLN A 37 -5.44 4.07 -6.19
C GLN A 37 -6.50 3.17 -6.84
N LYS A 38 -7.04 2.19 -6.09
CA LYS A 38 -8.07 1.24 -6.55
C LYS A 38 -7.62 0.35 -7.70
N THR A 39 -6.30 0.11 -7.81
CA THR A 39 -5.77 -0.92 -8.70
C THR A 39 -6.23 -2.29 -8.20
N SER A 40 -6.75 -3.13 -9.10
CA SER A 40 -7.19 -4.49 -8.77
C SER A 40 -6.10 -5.30 -8.05
N VAL A 41 -6.48 -6.03 -7.00
CA VAL A 41 -5.59 -6.94 -6.26
C VAL A 41 -4.93 -7.97 -7.17
N ILE A 42 -5.62 -8.45 -8.20
CA ILE A 42 -5.06 -9.39 -9.19
C ILE A 42 -3.93 -8.72 -9.99
N THR A 43 -4.12 -7.47 -10.39
CA THR A 43 -3.11 -6.71 -11.15
C THR A 43 -1.88 -6.42 -10.27
N VAL A 44 -2.12 -6.05 -9.01
CA VAL A 44 -1.07 -5.87 -8.00
C VAL A 44 -0.30 -7.19 -7.82
N ALA A 45 -0.99 -8.30 -7.54
CA ALA A 45 -0.38 -9.62 -7.36
C ALA A 45 0.51 -10.02 -8.54
N LYS A 46 0.00 -9.91 -9.79
CA LYS A 46 0.78 -10.16 -11.01
C LYS A 46 2.03 -9.29 -11.12
N ARG A 47 1.93 -8.00 -10.79
CA ARG A 47 3.05 -7.06 -10.83
C ARG A 47 4.15 -7.41 -9.83
N PHE A 48 3.76 -7.96 -8.69
CA PHE A 48 4.65 -8.28 -7.59
C PHE A 48 5.13 -9.74 -7.60
N GLY A 49 4.61 -10.57 -8.51
CA GLY A 49 4.94 -12.00 -8.57
C GLY A 49 4.36 -12.83 -7.43
N ASN A 50 3.27 -12.35 -6.81
CA ASN A 50 2.59 -13.00 -5.68
C ASN A 50 1.21 -13.50 -6.10
N THR A 51 0.55 -14.23 -5.21
CA THR A 51 -0.87 -14.56 -5.37
C THR A 51 -1.78 -13.44 -4.85
N PRO A 52 -3.03 -13.33 -5.33
CA PRO A 52 -4.01 -12.40 -4.77
C PRO A 52 -4.23 -12.61 -3.26
N GLU A 53 -4.22 -13.85 -2.78
CA GLU A 53 -4.37 -14.18 -1.36
C GLU A 53 -3.25 -13.60 -0.51
N GLU A 54 -2.00 -13.66 -0.97
CA GLU A 54 -0.85 -13.08 -0.26
C GLU A 54 -0.95 -11.56 -0.17
N VAL A 55 -1.41 -10.90 -1.23
CA VAL A 55 -1.65 -9.45 -1.26
C VAL A 55 -2.78 -9.08 -0.29
N TYR A 56 -3.90 -9.80 -0.31
CA TYR A 56 -5.00 -9.58 0.64
C TYR A 56 -4.56 -9.78 2.09
N LYS A 57 -3.83 -10.85 2.38
CA LYS A 57 -3.32 -11.13 3.74
C LYS A 57 -2.40 -10.02 4.26
N THR A 58 -1.61 -9.42 3.36
CA THR A 58 -0.61 -8.40 3.74
C THR A 58 -1.19 -6.99 3.82
N TYR A 59 -2.13 -6.63 2.95
CA TYR A 59 -2.61 -5.25 2.79
C TYR A 59 -4.12 -5.08 3.00
N GLY A 60 -4.88 -6.15 3.23
CA GLY A 60 -6.34 -6.13 3.30
C GLY A 60 -6.92 -5.23 4.39
N LEU A 61 -6.15 -4.92 5.44
CA LEU A 61 -6.56 -4.04 6.54
C LEU A 61 -6.21 -2.56 6.33
N SER A 62 -5.74 -2.17 5.15
CA SER A 62 -5.17 -0.82 4.95
C SER A 62 -6.19 0.26 4.52
N ASP A 63 -7.48 -0.07 4.44
CA ASP A 63 -8.49 0.83 3.81
C ASP A 63 -9.75 1.07 4.66
N ASP A 64 -9.57 1.52 5.91
CA ASP A 64 -10.67 1.99 6.79
C ASP A 64 -11.59 3.03 6.12
N GLN A 65 -11.06 3.76 5.12
CA GLN A 65 -11.84 4.73 4.36
C GLN A 65 -12.76 4.07 3.34
N ALA A 66 -12.35 2.96 2.71
CA ALA A 66 -13.24 2.17 1.86
C ALA A 66 -14.40 1.59 2.66
N ASP A 67 -14.17 1.10 3.88
CA ASP A 67 -15.23 0.57 4.74
C ASP A 67 -16.27 1.64 5.09
N LYS A 68 -15.82 2.84 5.49
CA LYS A 68 -16.70 3.98 5.75
C LYS A 68 -17.48 4.42 4.50
N LYS A 69 -16.80 4.42 3.34
CA LYS A 69 -17.44 4.75 2.07
C LYS A 69 -18.50 3.72 1.69
N ALA A 70 -18.22 2.43 1.86
CA ALA A 70 -19.17 1.35 1.59
C ALA A 70 -20.43 1.50 2.47
N ALA A 71 -20.27 1.73 3.77
CA ALA A 71 -21.38 1.98 4.68
C ALA A 71 -22.21 3.21 4.28
N THR A 72 -21.54 4.31 3.88
CA THR A 72 -22.20 5.54 3.44
C THR A 72 -23.01 5.32 2.16
N VAL A 73 -22.43 4.67 1.16
CA VAL A 73 -23.09 4.36 -0.10
C VAL A 73 -24.33 3.49 0.15
N PHE A 74 -24.19 2.44 0.97
CA PHE A 74 -25.30 1.58 1.33
C PHE A 74 -26.43 2.35 2.05
N SER A 75 -26.08 3.18 3.04
CA SER A 75 -27.07 4.04 3.73
C SER A 75 -27.80 4.97 2.76
N SER A 76 -27.11 5.52 1.77
CA SER A 76 -27.71 6.40 0.76
C SER A 76 -28.68 5.68 -0.18
N MET A 77 -28.46 4.37 -0.44
CA MET A 77 -29.35 3.55 -1.26
C MET A 77 -30.64 3.17 -0.54
N ILE A 78 -30.58 2.99 0.78
CA ILE A 78 -31.74 2.62 1.62
C ILE A 78 -32.57 3.85 2.03
N SER A 79 -31.97 5.04 2.05
CA SER A 79 -32.65 6.28 2.45
C SER A 79 -33.44 6.95 1.30
N ILE A 80 -33.75 6.20 0.24
CA ILE A 80 -34.64 6.55 -0.87
C ILE A 80 -35.95 5.78 -0.67
#